data_AF-A0A8T3X5J7-F1
#
_entry.id   AF-A0A8T3X5J7-F1
#
_cell.length_a   1.000
_cell.length_b   1.000
_cell.length_c   1.000
_cell.angle_alpha   90.00
_cell.angle_beta   90.00
_cell.angle_gamma   90.00
#
_symmetry.space_group_name_H-M   'P 1'
#
loop_
_entity.id
_entity.type
_entity.pdbx_description
1 polymer ?
#
loop_
_entity_poly.entity_id
_entity_poly.type
_entity_poly.pdbx_seq_one_letter_code
_entity_poly.pdbx_strand_id
1 'polypeptide(L)'
;MVYGNPTRRELIHLALASAAAFYFSGCRPAERISYKKPQNMMTGRLFDEVYTFDAPSAWGVARELYPLTLQQAVDQRIIRLETDGDFALPLGVSRHGEKIDFERAMRAMWDEKLRRREFSRPGYQRQKELLQRFREKAVAETRKGARYSLKQYKQNEAAKAIELLKELHEDRRRTYGDNARPFMDAVVNSTNPDVIIGYNITEMLPRVAFRNGRREWINAALKAWYLDRLLKEAGIQFLTFYPARADPFVSISPFQMTKYAMEDVAAMNQFLPEAKRVPESALNLKSLQDHANSAMLFSYANWRRMVFDLGRYGLIDDARKAIESLDEREREIFVAAMTAATHNLPASRGAVIRHLRKPRRKFHLGTLEYLDSARKVYARSSVEASLIMPWYEKAEARHGRK
;
A
#
# COMPACT_ATOMS: atom_id res chain seq x y z
N MET A 1 -25.59 45.81 -28.37
CA MET A 1 -24.71 45.18 -27.36
C MET A 1 -25.05 43.70 -27.30
N VAL A 2 -24.17 42.86 -27.83
CA VAL A 2 -24.31 41.40 -27.79
C VAL A 2 -23.69 40.93 -26.48
N TYR A 3 -24.51 40.36 -25.59
CA TYR A 3 -24.02 39.70 -24.38
C TYR A 3 -23.35 38.38 -24.78
N GLY A 4 -22.03 38.30 -24.63
CA GLY A 4 -21.27 37.08 -24.85
C GLY A 4 -21.59 36.05 -23.77
N ASN A 5 -21.72 34.78 -24.17
CA ASN A 5 -21.83 33.66 -23.25
C ASN A 5 -20.57 33.58 -22.36
N PRO A 6 -20.72 33.41 -21.03
CA PRO A 6 -19.58 33.33 -20.14
C PRO A 6 -18.70 32.12 -20.48
N THR A 7 -17.40 32.36 -20.51
CA THR A 7 -16.40 31.33 -20.75
C THR A 7 -16.42 30.29 -19.63
N ARG A 8 -15.97 29.07 -19.92
CA ARG A 8 -15.88 27.96 -18.96
C ARG A 8 -15.09 28.32 -17.68
N ARG A 9 -14.20 29.32 -17.76
CA ARG A 9 -13.42 29.85 -16.63
C ARG A 9 -14.26 30.78 -15.74
N GLU A 10 -15.18 31.55 -16.30
CA GLU A 10 -16.10 32.43 -15.57
C GLU A 10 -17.21 31.62 -14.87
N LEU A 11 -17.65 30.52 -15.47
CA LEU A 11 -18.57 29.56 -14.82
C LEU A 11 -17.94 28.84 -13.62
N ILE A 12 -16.61 28.65 -13.62
CA ILE A 12 -15.87 28.08 -12.48
C ILE A 12 -15.74 29.10 -11.33
N HIS A 13 -15.53 30.39 -11.64
CA HIS A 13 -15.51 31.43 -10.61
C HIS A 13 -16.91 31.72 -10.05
N LEU A 14 -17.98 31.67 -10.86
CA LEU A 14 -19.36 31.77 -10.35
C LEU A 14 -19.73 30.58 -9.44
N ALA A 15 -19.27 29.37 -9.76
CA ALA A 15 -19.50 28.19 -8.92
C ALA A 15 -18.75 28.25 -7.57
N LEU A 16 -17.61 28.95 -7.51
CA LEU A 16 -16.85 29.17 -6.28
C LEU A 16 -17.43 30.32 -5.42
N ALA A 17 -18.08 31.32 -6.03
CA ALA A 17 -18.74 32.41 -5.31
C ALA A 17 -20.08 31.99 -4.67
N SER A 18 -20.81 31.03 -5.25
CA SER A 18 -22.09 30.57 -4.71
C SER A 18 -21.99 29.58 -3.53
N ALA A 19 -20.78 29.10 -3.19
CA ALA A 19 -20.58 28.22 -2.03
C ALA A 19 -20.32 28.97 -0.70
N ALA A 20 -20.12 30.29 -0.74
CA ALA A 20 -19.87 31.11 0.45
C ALA A 20 -21.13 31.71 1.09
N ALA A 21 -22.32 31.51 0.51
CA ALA A 21 -23.55 32.22 0.90
C ALA A 21 -24.63 31.35 1.58
N PHE A 22 -24.34 30.10 1.97
CA PHE A 22 -25.38 29.17 2.45
C PHE A 22 -25.17 28.57 3.86
N TYR A 23 -24.34 29.19 4.70
CA TYR A 23 -24.08 28.71 6.07
C TYR A 23 -24.38 29.73 7.18
N PHE A 24 -25.44 30.54 7.01
CA PHE A 24 -26.09 31.26 8.11
C PHE A 24 -27.61 31.13 8.01
N SER A 25 -28.19 30.06 8.57
CA SER A 25 -29.54 30.09 9.14
C SER A 25 -29.90 28.75 9.78
N GLY A 26 -30.26 28.79 11.07
CA GLY A 26 -31.13 27.78 11.67
C GLY A 26 -30.55 27.02 12.85
N CYS A 27 -30.37 27.70 13.99
CA CYS A 27 -30.82 27.22 15.31
C CYS A 27 -30.67 28.36 16.35
N ARG A 28 -31.78 28.70 17.02
CA ARG A 28 -31.89 29.51 18.25
C ARG A 28 -33.18 29.06 18.97
N PRO A 29 -33.40 29.41 20.26
CA PRO A 29 -32.48 29.83 21.35
C PRO A 29 -32.69 28.96 22.62
N ALA A 30 -31.76 28.84 23.57
CA ALA A 30 -31.58 29.62 24.82
C ALA A 30 -30.99 28.57 25.84
N GLU A 31 -30.07 28.81 26.77
CA GLU A 31 -29.95 29.88 27.75
C GLU A 31 -28.48 30.14 28.16
N ARG A 32 -28.26 31.32 28.73
CA ARG A 32 -27.00 31.90 29.23
C ARG A 32 -26.59 31.31 30.58
N ILE A 33 -25.29 31.09 30.81
CA ILE A 33 -24.59 31.56 32.04
C ILE A 33 -23.16 32.02 31.68
N SER A 34 -22.81 33.16 32.28
CA SER A 34 -21.61 34.00 32.12
C SER A 34 -20.39 33.46 32.89
N TYR A 35 -19.15 33.71 32.43
CA TYR A 35 -18.18 34.58 33.14
C TYR A 35 -16.77 34.64 32.46
N LYS A 36 -16.24 35.88 32.42
CA LYS A 36 -14.82 36.33 32.44
C LYS A 36 -13.86 35.95 31.30
N LYS A 37 -13.43 37.00 30.57
CA LYS A 37 -12.13 37.07 29.88
C LYS A 37 -10.99 37.00 30.92
N PRO A 38 -9.89 36.29 30.60
CA PRO A 38 -8.65 37.04 30.35
C PRO A 38 -7.87 36.56 29.11
N GLN A 39 -7.34 37.56 28.40
CA GLN A 39 -6.04 37.67 27.74
C GLN A 39 -5.42 36.44 27.01
N ASN A 40 -5.25 36.63 25.69
CA ASN A 40 -4.27 36.02 24.79
C ASN A 40 -4.13 34.48 24.85
N MET A 41 -5.00 33.79 24.13
CA MET A 41 -4.72 32.43 23.62
C MET A 41 -4.60 32.47 22.09
N MET A 42 -3.51 31.87 21.62
CA MET A 42 -3.10 31.74 20.23
C MET A 42 -4.23 31.23 19.35
N THR A 43 -4.40 31.90 18.22
CA THR A 43 -5.26 31.53 17.09
C THR A 43 -4.98 30.08 16.67
N GLY A 44 -5.99 29.22 16.77
CA GLY A 44 -5.97 27.84 16.28
C GLY A 44 -5.85 27.79 14.77
N ARG A 45 -4.61 27.87 14.28
CA ARG A 45 -4.17 27.80 12.88
C ARG A 45 -3.57 26.43 12.55
N LEU A 46 -4.09 25.36 13.15
CA LEU A 46 -3.45 24.02 13.13
C LEU A 46 -4.27 22.94 12.42
N PHE A 47 -5.33 23.33 11.72
CA PHE A 47 -6.12 22.41 10.88
C PHE A 47 -6.25 22.87 9.43
N ASP A 48 -6.18 24.17 9.16
CA ASP A 48 -6.36 24.73 7.81
C ASP A 48 -5.06 24.91 7.00
N GLU A 49 -3.87 24.75 7.61
CA GLU A 49 -2.58 24.86 6.90
C GLU A 49 -2.06 23.52 6.32
N VAL A 50 -2.73 22.38 6.55
CA VAL A 50 -2.20 21.05 6.13
C VAL A 50 -2.95 20.42 4.94
N TYR A 51 -4.16 20.85 4.59
CA TYR A 51 -4.91 20.19 3.51
C TYR A 51 -5.88 21.14 2.76
N THR A 52 -5.35 21.88 1.79
CA THR A 52 -6.13 22.37 0.64
C THR A 52 -5.67 21.62 -0.62
N PHE A 53 -6.49 20.69 -1.08
CA PHE A 53 -6.26 19.88 -2.29
C PHE A 53 -6.69 20.69 -3.53
N ASP A 54 -5.79 21.51 -4.07
CA ASP A 54 -5.97 22.15 -5.38
C ASP A 54 -5.03 21.51 -6.41
N ALA A 55 -5.56 20.57 -7.18
CA ALA A 55 -4.81 19.84 -8.22
C ALA A 55 -4.37 20.77 -9.37
N PRO A 56 -3.18 20.55 -9.96
CA PRO A 56 -3.16 19.68 -11.14
C PRO A 56 -1.90 18.78 -11.28
N SER A 57 -2.10 17.58 -11.83
CA SER A 57 -1.11 16.53 -12.19
C SER A 57 -0.53 15.68 -11.05
N ALA A 58 -0.20 14.42 -11.36
CA ALA A 58 0.51 13.51 -10.45
C ALA A 58 1.85 14.08 -9.91
N TRP A 59 2.40 15.10 -10.59
CA TRP A 59 3.53 15.90 -10.11
C TRP A 59 3.16 16.79 -8.90
N GLY A 60 1.94 17.29 -8.81
CA GLY A 60 1.45 18.03 -7.63
C GLY A 60 1.42 17.12 -6.40
N VAL A 61 0.86 15.92 -6.52
CA VAL A 61 0.83 14.92 -5.44
C VAL A 61 2.26 14.51 -5.03
N ALA A 62 3.16 14.25 -5.99
CA ALA A 62 4.56 13.93 -5.65
C ALA A 62 5.29 15.11 -4.99
N ARG A 63 5.06 16.36 -5.43
CA ARG A 63 5.72 17.55 -4.89
C ARG A 63 5.17 17.97 -3.52
N GLU A 64 3.91 17.69 -3.24
CA GLU A 64 3.27 17.89 -1.93
C GLU A 64 3.61 16.77 -0.94
N LEU A 65 3.72 15.52 -1.40
CA LEU A 65 4.16 14.39 -0.56
C LEU A 65 5.65 14.44 -0.23
N TYR A 66 6.46 15.14 -1.04
CA TYR A 66 7.90 15.28 -0.87
C TYR A 66 8.32 16.78 -0.95
N PRO A 67 8.23 17.55 0.16
CA PRO A 67 8.64 18.97 0.18
C PRO A 67 10.16 19.17 0.03
N LEU A 68 10.93 18.09 0.20
CA LEU A 68 12.35 18.06 -0.12
C LEU A 68 12.51 17.80 -1.63
N THR A 69 13.40 18.56 -2.27
CA THR A 69 13.66 18.40 -3.70
C THR A 69 14.07 16.96 -4.00
N LEU A 70 13.62 16.44 -5.14
CA LEU A 70 13.94 15.12 -5.66
C LEU A 70 15.45 14.80 -5.58
N GLN A 71 16.30 15.82 -5.71
CA GLN A 71 17.75 15.74 -5.58
C GLN A 71 18.22 15.47 -4.14
N GLN A 72 17.58 16.06 -3.12
CA GLN A 72 17.90 15.79 -1.71
C GLN A 72 17.56 14.35 -1.28
N ALA A 73 16.57 13.73 -1.92
CA ALA A 73 16.29 12.31 -1.78
C ALA A 73 17.41 11.46 -2.41
N VAL A 74 17.95 11.87 -3.57
CA VAL A 74 19.02 11.16 -4.31
C VAL A 74 20.32 11.20 -3.50
N ASP A 75 20.66 12.38 -2.97
CA ASP A 75 21.98 12.70 -2.43
C ASP A 75 22.30 12.03 -1.07
N GLN A 76 21.67 10.90 -0.76
CA GLN A 76 21.73 10.20 0.54
C GLN A 76 21.32 11.05 1.74
N ARG A 77 20.99 12.34 1.56
CA ARG A 77 20.74 13.29 2.63
C ARG A 77 19.44 12.96 3.36
N ILE A 78 18.37 12.59 2.64
CA ILE A 78 17.15 12.06 3.28
C ILE A 78 17.45 10.78 4.05
N ILE A 79 18.19 9.85 3.46
CA ILE A 79 18.53 8.59 4.13
C ILE A 79 19.28 8.91 5.43
N ARG A 80 20.35 9.71 5.38
CA ARG A 80 21.11 10.14 6.57
C ARG A 80 20.22 10.82 7.60
N LEU A 81 19.48 11.86 7.23
CA LEU A 81 18.60 12.60 8.14
C LEU A 81 17.55 11.71 8.81
N GLU A 82 16.98 10.75 8.08
CA GLU A 82 16.00 9.80 8.61
C GLU A 82 16.65 8.67 9.41
N THR A 83 17.87 8.25 9.06
CA THR A 83 18.65 7.23 9.78
C THR A 83 19.40 7.79 10.98
N ASP A 84 19.49 9.11 11.15
CA ASP A 84 20.11 9.74 12.32
C ASP A 84 19.10 9.97 13.49
N GLY A 85 17.77 9.87 13.25
CA GLY A 85 16.70 9.95 14.28
C GLY A 85 16.60 8.73 15.20
N ASP A 86 15.41 8.32 15.70
CA ASP A 86 15.10 7.03 16.41
C ASP A 86 14.27 6.06 15.54
N PHE A 87 14.55 5.99 14.25
CA PHE A 87 14.01 4.99 13.35
C PHE A 87 14.40 3.55 13.72
N ALA A 88 13.53 2.88 14.45
CA ALA A 88 13.56 1.44 14.63
C ALA A 88 13.19 0.75 13.31
N LEU A 89 14.22 0.29 12.59
CA LEU A 89 14.08 -0.66 11.50
C LEU A 89 13.37 -1.93 12.01
N PRO A 90 12.72 -2.73 11.15
CA PRO A 90 12.14 -3.99 11.59
C PRO A 90 13.19 -4.79 12.37
N LEU A 91 12.80 -5.13 13.61
CA LEU A 91 13.70 -5.33 14.74
C LEU A 91 14.94 -6.17 14.40
N GLY A 92 16.11 -5.54 14.52
CA GLY A 92 17.41 -6.20 14.52
C GLY A 92 18.46 -5.63 13.56
N VAL A 93 18.15 -4.54 12.85
CA VAL A 93 19.19 -3.71 12.23
C VAL A 93 19.62 -2.64 13.23
N SER A 94 20.75 -2.84 13.92
CA SER A 94 21.31 -1.83 14.83
C SER A 94 21.90 -0.68 14.02
N ARG A 95 21.86 0.53 14.59
CA ARG A 95 22.10 1.78 13.88
C ARG A 95 23.51 2.35 14.02
N HIS A 96 24.45 1.56 14.53
CA HIS A 96 25.71 2.09 15.01
C HIS A 96 26.92 1.34 14.45
N GLY A 97 27.18 1.44 13.15
CA GLY A 97 28.46 1.00 12.54
C GLY A 97 28.81 -0.50 12.69
N GLU A 98 28.01 -1.26 13.43
CA GLU A 98 28.11 -2.68 13.61
C GLU A 98 27.45 -3.37 12.42
N LYS A 99 28.11 -4.41 11.94
CA LYS A 99 27.62 -5.30 10.88
C LYS A 99 26.19 -5.73 11.24
N ILE A 100 25.25 -5.55 10.32
CA ILE A 100 23.84 -5.92 10.54
C ILE A 100 23.75 -7.42 10.79
N ASP A 101 23.34 -7.84 11.99
CA ASP A 101 23.13 -9.24 12.32
C ASP A 101 21.70 -9.67 11.95
N PHE A 102 21.51 -10.00 10.67
CA PHE A 102 20.22 -10.45 10.14
C PHE A 102 19.71 -11.73 10.81
N GLU A 103 20.60 -12.60 11.28
CA GLU A 103 20.18 -13.83 11.96
C GLU A 103 19.57 -13.51 13.33
N ARG A 104 20.25 -12.67 14.11
CA ARG A 104 19.73 -12.16 15.39
C ARG A 104 18.43 -11.39 15.17
N ALA A 105 18.34 -10.59 14.12
CA ALA A 105 17.11 -9.88 13.74
C ALA A 105 15.95 -10.85 13.47
N MET A 106 16.17 -11.83 12.58
CA MET A 106 15.19 -12.86 12.24
C MET A 106 14.72 -13.60 13.49
N ARG A 107 15.67 -14.02 14.34
CA ARG A 107 15.36 -14.68 15.61
C ARG A 107 14.50 -13.81 16.52
N ALA A 108 14.85 -12.53 16.69
CA ALA A 108 14.10 -11.61 17.52
C ALA A 108 12.66 -11.39 17.03
N MET A 109 12.48 -11.18 15.72
CA MET A 109 11.15 -11.00 15.12
C MET A 109 10.26 -12.24 15.30
N TRP A 110 10.82 -13.44 15.14
CA TRP A 110 10.10 -14.69 15.38
C TRP A 110 9.78 -14.93 16.86
N ASP A 111 10.72 -14.62 17.76
CA ASP A 111 10.50 -14.72 19.20
C ASP A 111 9.34 -13.81 19.65
N GLU A 112 9.29 -12.59 19.12
CA GLU A 112 8.18 -11.67 19.38
C GLU A 112 6.85 -12.24 18.88
N LYS A 113 6.79 -12.79 17.65
CA LYS A 113 5.58 -13.42 17.12
C LYS A 113 5.12 -14.57 18.01
N LEU A 114 6.04 -15.43 18.47
CA LEU A 114 5.75 -16.59 19.32
C LEU A 114 5.36 -16.22 20.77
N ARG A 115 5.75 -15.04 21.26
CA ARG A 115 5.39 -14.53 22.61
C ARG A 115 3.99 -13.90 22.68
N ARG A 116 3.29 -13.80 21.55
CA ARG A 116 1.92 -13.27 21.52
C ARG A 116 0.99 -14.08 22.44
N ARG A 117 0.10 -13.35 23.15
CA ARG A 117 -0.78 -13.92 24.19
C ARG A 117 -1.70 -15.01 23.65
N GLU A 118 -2.05 -14.93 22.36
CA GLU A 118 -2.87 -15.91 21.65
C GLU A 118 -2.24 -17.31 21.70
N PHE A 119 -0.91 -17.42 21.61
CA PHE A 119 -0.18 -18.69 21.68
C PHE A 119 -0.05 -19.27 23.09
N SER A 120 -0.54 -18.58 24.12
CA SER A 120 -0.68 -19.12 25.47
C SER A 120 -2.00 -19.87 25.66
N ARG A 121 -2.91 -19.83 24.69
CA ARG A 121 -4.21 -20.52 24.76
C ARG A 121 -4.06 -21.99 24.34
N PRO A 122 -4.69 -22.97 25.03
CA PRO A 122 -4.53 -24.40 24.72
C PRO A 122 -4.80 -24.77 23.25
N GLY A 123 -5.77 -24.12 22.59
CA GLY A 123 -6.11 -24.36 21.18
C GLY A 123 -5.04 -23.94 20.16
N TYR A 124 -3.98 -23.24 20.58
CA TYR A 124 -2.93 -22.71 19.70
C TYR A 124 -1.58 -23.41 19.84
N GLN A 125 -1.47 -24.42 20.71
CA GLN A 125 -0.19 -25.08 21.01
C GLN A 125 0.43 -25.77 19.79
N ARG A 126 -0.38 -26.50 19.00
CA ARG A 126 0.07 -27.12 17.74
C ARG A 126 0.56 -26.08 16.72
N GLN A 127 -0.10 -24.92 16.65
CA GLN A 127 0.31 -23.83 15.75
C GLN A 127 1.62 -23.21 16.22
N LYS A 128 1.80 -23.04 17.53
CA LYS A 128 3.04 -22.55 18.13
C LYS A 128 4.23 -23.46 17.84
N GLU A 129 4.07 -24.77 18.00
CA GLU A 129 5.10 -25.77 17.68
C GLU A 129 5.48 -25.75 16.19
N LEU A 130 4.48 -25.61 15.31
CA LEU A 130 4.71 -25.46 13.88
C LEU A 130 5.50 -24.19 13.56
N LEU A 131 5.11 -23.05 14.13
CA LEU A 131 5.82 -21.78 13.96
C LEU A 131 7.23 -21.81 14.56
N GLN A 132 7.48 -22.57 15.63
CA GLN A 132 8.82 -22.78 16.19
C GLN A 132 9.73 -23.51 15.20
N ARG A 133 9.25 -24.59 14.56
CA ARG A 133 10.02 -25.28 13.50
C ARG A 133 10.30 -24.37 12.31
N PHE A 134 9.33 -23.53 11.93
CA PHE A 134 9.53 -22.53 10.88
C PHE A 134 10.56 -21.47 11.25
N ARG A 135 10.55 -20.99 12.50
CA ARG A 135 11.58 -20.07 13.01
C ARG A 135 12.97 -20.69 12.91
N GLU A 136 13.14 -21.94 13.33
CA GLU A 136 14.46 -22.62 13.27
C GLU A 136 14.96 -22.71 11.83
N LYS A 137 14.07 -23.11 10.90
CA LYS A 137 14.35 -23.10 9.47
C LYS A 137 14.70 -21.70 8.96
N ALA A 138 13.91 -20.69 9.30
CA ALA A 138 14.11 -19.30 8.89
C ALA A 138 15.49 -18.77 9.29
N VAL A 139 15.87 -18.99 10.56
CA VAL A 139 17.16 -18.58 11.11
C VAL A 139 18.30 -19.30 10.39
N ALA A 140 18.19 -20.61 10.17
CA ALA A 140 19.21 -21.40 9.47
C ALA A 140 19.40 -21.00 7.99
N GLU A 141 18.32 -20.59 7.31
CA GLU A 141 18.32 -20.22 5.90
C GLU A 141 18.70 -18.74 5.66
N THR A 142 18.68 -17.90 6.70
CA THR A 142 18.98 -16.46 6.60
C THR A 142 20.35 -16.18 5.97
N ARG A 143 21.34 -17.08 6.10
CA ARG A 143 22.68 -16.90 5.51
C ARG A 143 22.90 -17.60 4.18
N LYS A 144 22.00 -18.50 3.77
CA LYS A 144 22.21 -19.42 2.64
C LYS A 144 21.64 -18.90 1.32
N GLY A 145 21.28 -17.62 1.29
CA GLY A 145 20.45 -17.07 0.25
C GLY A 145 21.15 -16.38 -0.90
N ALA A 146 20.52 -16.44 -2.07
CA ALA A 146 20.90 -15.60 -3.19
C ALA A 146 20.66 -14.13 -2.80
N ARG A 147 21.63 -13.27 -3.14
CA ARG A 147 21.56 -11.84 -2.88
C ARG A 147 21.05 -11.16 -4.13
N TYR A 148 19.96 -10.43 -4.00
CA TYR A 148 19.34 -9.72 -5.10
C TYR A 148 19.51 -8.22 -4.88
N SER A 149 19.60 -7.46 -5.96
CA SER A 149 19.15 -6.07 -5.94
C SER A 149 17.64 -6.00 -6.00
N LEU A 150 17.07 -4.88 -5.58
CA LEU A 150 15.65 -4.60 -5.75
C LEU A 150 15.23 -4.64 -7.22
N LYS A 151 16.12 -4.23 -8.13
CA LYS A 151 15.94 -4.38 -9.57
C LYS A 151 15.82 -5.86 -9.99
N GLN A 152 16.69 -6.73 -9.49
CA GLN A 152 16.60 -8.17 -9.76
C GLN A 152 15.32 -8.77 -9.17
N TYR A 153 14.91 -8.37 -7.96
CA TYR A 153 13.62 -8.81 -7.40
C TYR A 153 12.44 -8.41 -8.30
N LYS A 154 12.42 -7.16 -8.76
CA LYS A 154 11.40 -6.65 -9.69
C LYS A 154 11.37 -7.44 -11.01
N GLN A 155 12.53 -7.71 -11.60
CA GLN A 155 12.64 -8.38 -12.89
C GLN A 155 12.41 -9.91 -12.81
N ASN A 156 12.83 -10.55 -11.74
CA ASN A 156 12.86 -12.01 -11.66
C ASN A 156 11.63 -12.61 -10.98
N GLU A 157 11.03 -11.88 -10.03
CA GLU A 157 9.94 -12.39 -9.20
C GLU A 157 8.64 -11.62 -9.47
N ALA A 158 8.68 -10.28 -9.36
CA ALA A 158 7.49 -9.46 -9.55
C ALA A 158 6.98 -9.50 -10.99
N ALA A 159 7.87 -9.39 -11.99
CA ALA A 159 7.48 -9.48 -13.39
C ALA A 159 6.79 -10.81 -13.73
N LYS A 160 7.34 -11.95 -13.26
CA LYS A 160 6.73 -13.27 -13.47
C LYS A 160 5.39 -13.43 -12.77
N ALA A 161 5.21 -12.83 -11.59
CA ALA A 161 3.92 -12.82 -10.91
C ALA A 161 2.86 -12.01 -11.69
N ILE A 162 3.27 -10.92 -12.36
CA ILE A 162 2.41 -10.17 -13.28
C ILE A 162 2.08 -10.99 -14.54
N GLU A 163 3.04 -11.74 -15.08
CA GLU A 163 2.79 -12.63 -16.22
C GLU A 163 1.73 -13.69 -15.85
N LEU A 164 1.89 -14.37 -14.71
CA LEU A 164 0.90 -15.32 -14.20
C LEU A 164 -0.49 -14.68 -14.02
N LEU A 165 -0.53 -13.45 -13.48
CA LEU A 165 -1.77 -12.69 -13.33
C LEU A 165 -2.45 -12.41 -14.68
N LYS A 166 -1.67 -12.02 -15.69
CA LYS A 166 -2.17 -11.71 -17.04
C LYS A 166 -2.69 -12.96 -17.74
N GLU A 167 -1.98 -14.09 -17.63
CA GLU A 167 -2.43 -15.38 -18.15
C GLU A 167 -3.75 -15.81 -17.51
N LEU A 168 -3.81 -15.78 -16.16
CA LEU A 168 -5.04 -16.06 -15.42
C LEU A 168 -6.18 -15.13 -15.86
N HIS A 169 -5.87 -13.86 -16.07
CA HIS A 169 -6.88 -12.90 -16.50
C HIS A 169 -7.41 -13.23 -17.89
N GLU A 170 -6.55 -13.51 -18.86
CA GLU A 170 -6.97 -13.85 -20.23
C GLU A 170 -7.89 -15.08 -20.26
N ASP A 171 -7.54 -16.14 -19.52
CA ASP A 171 -8.38 -17.35 -19.39
C ASP A 171 -9.77 -17.03 -18.80
N ARG A 172 -9.81 -16.07 -17.87
CA ARG A 172 -11.04 -15.67 -17.16
C ARG A 172 -11.77 -14.52 -17.84
N ARG A 173 -11.16 -13.83 -18.80
CA ARG A 173 -11.60 -12.55 -19.35
C ARG A 173 -13.00 -12.66 -19.97
N ARG A 174 -13.27 -13.78 -20.64
CA ARG A 174 -14.56 -14.09 -21.27
C ARG A 174 -15.69 -14.35 -20.27
N THR A 175 -15.37 -14.62 -19.00
CA THR A 175 -16.37 -14.85 -17.94
C THR A 175 -16.96 -13.55 -17.37
N TYR A 176 -16.39 -12.40 -17.72
CA TYR A 176 -16.91 -11.09 -17.32
C TYR A 176 -17.89 -10.55 -18.36
N GLY A 177 -19.03 -10.04 -17.89
CA GLY A 177 -19.97 -9.28 -18.72
C GLY A 177 -19.39 -7.96 -19.23
N ASP A 178 -20.10 -7.30 -20.14
CA ASP A 178 -19.56 -6.20 -20.96
C ASP A 178 -19.14 -4.96 -20.17
N ASN A 179 -19.69 -4.74 -18.97
CA ASN A 179 -19.27 -3.64 -18.10
C ASN A 179 -18.16 -4.04 -17.12
N ALA A 180 -18.14 -5.30 -16.70
CA ALA A 180 -17.14 -5.84 -15.78
C ALA A 180 -15.79 -6.08 -16.47
N ARG A 181 -15.82 -6.52 -17.74
CA ARG A 181 -14.63 -6.86 -18.50
C ARG A 181 -13.70 -5.66 -18.71
N PRO A 182 -14.14 -4.50 -19.22
CA PRO A 182 -13.24 -3.36 -19.43
C PRO A 182 -12.67 -2.81 -18.13
N PHE A 183 -13.43 -2.87 -17.03
CA PHE A 183 -12.91 -2.51 -15.71
C PHE A 183 -11.77 -3.44 -15.28
N MET A 184 -11.97 -4.76 -15.38
CA MET A 184 -10.92 -5.74 -15.06
C MET A 184 -9.72 -5.62 -16.00
N ASP A 185 -9.95 -5.49 -17.31
CA ASP A 185 -8.91 -5.27 -18.31
C ASP A 185 -8.05 -4.05 -17.92
N ALA A 186 -8.68 -2.93 -17.55
CA ALA A 186 -7.97 -1.72 -17.12
C ALA A 186 -7.14 -1.94 -15.85
N VAL A 187 -7.68 -2.64 -14.84
CA VAL A 187 -6.95 -2.95 -13.60
C VAL A 187 -5.75 -3.86 -13.89
N VAL A 188 -5.94 -4.96 -14.61
CA VAL A 188 -4.87 -5.92 -14.90
C VAL A 188 -3.80 -5.31 -15.79
N ASN A 189 -4.19 -4.57 -16.83
CA ASN A 189 -3.24 -3.94 -17.75
C ASN A 189 -2.44 -2.82 -17.08
N SER A 190 -2.99 -2.16 -16.07
CA SER A 190 -2.29 -1.13 -15.29
C SER A 190 -1.50 -1.71 -14.10
N THR A 191 -1.55 -3.02 -13.88
CA THR A 191 -0.73 -3.67 -12.86
C THR A 191 0.66 -3.93 -13.42
N ASN A 192 1.67 -3.35 -12.79
CA ASN A 192 3.07 -3.48 -13.18
C ASN A 192 3.93 -3.99 -12.00
N PRO A 193 5.21 -4.34 -12.21
CA PRO A 193 6.07 -4.83 -11.13
C PRO A 193 6.22 -3.86 -9.94
N ASP A 194 6.15 -2.54 -10.17
CA ASP A 194 6.28 -1.54 -9.10
C ASP A 194 5.07 -1.56 -8.14
N VAL A 195 3.89 -1.98 -8.62
CA VAL A 195 2.72 -2.23 -7.76
C VAL A 195 3.00 -3.34 -6.76
N ILE A 196 3.62 -4.45 -7.21
CA ILE A 196 3.96 -5.58 -6.33
C ILE A 196 5.01 -5.17 -5.30
N ILE A 197 6.05 -4.46 -5.75
CA ILE A 197 7.11 -3.97 -4.84
C ILE A 197 6.52 -2.98 -3.84
N GLY A 198 5.66 -2.05 -4.27
CA GLY A 198 5.01 -1.09 -3.39
C GLY A 198 4.11 -1.75 -2.35
N TYR A 199 3.40 -2.80 -2.75
CA TYR A 199 2.62 -3.63 -1.84
C TYR A 199 3.51 -4.38 -0.83
N ASN A 200 4.59 -5.02 -1.28
CA ASN A 200 5.58 -5.68 -0.43
C ASN A 200 6.19 -4.74 0.64
N ILE A 201 6.64 -3.56 0.20
CA ILE A 201 7.18 -2.52 1.08
C ILE A 201 6.16 -2.11 2.14
N THR A 202 4.90 -1.96 1.74
CA THR A 202 3.82 -1.51 2.62
C THR A 202 3.49 -2.53 3.72
N GLU A 203 3.66 -3.81 3.42
CA GLU A 203 3.44 -4.90 4.37
C GLU A 203 4.62 -5.12 5.32
N MET A 204 5.85 -5.00 4.81
CA MET A 204 7.05 -5.26 5.60
C MET A 204 7.46 -4.10 6.49
N LEU A 205 7.30 -2.87 6.00
CA LEU A 205 7.92 -1.71 6.62
C LEU A 205 6.89 -0.85 7.34
N PRO A 206 7.25 -0.30 8.50
CA PRO A 206 6.38 0.65 9.18
C PRO A 206 6.05 1.80 8.22
N ARG A 207 4.81 2.29 8.33
CA ARG A 207 4.31 3.40 7.51
C ARG A 207 4.61 4.75 8.17
N VAL A 208 4.71 4.73 9.49
CA VAL A 208 5.02 5.88 10.35
C VAL A 208 6.05 5.51 11.40
N ALA A 209 6.84 6.47 11.82
CA ALA A 209 7.73 6.39 12.98
C ALA A 209 7.23 7.34 14.08
N PHE A 210 7.53 7.04 15.33
CA PHE A 210 7.35 7.98 16.43
C PHE A 210 8.69 8.67 16.69
N ARG A 211 8.77 9.98 16.48
CA ARG A 211 9.96 10.80 16.73
C ARG A 211 9.56 11.99 17.57
N ASN A 212 10.28 12.22 18.68
CA ASN A 212 10.03 13.35 19.58
C ASN A 212 8.55 13.46 20.03
N GLY A 213 7.92 12.31 20.32
CA GLY A 213 6.51 12.24 20.70
C GLY A 213 5.50 12.48 19.57
N ARG A 214 5.94 12.66 18.32
CA ARG A 214 5.10 12.89 17.15
C ARG A 214 5.13 11.72 16.19
N ARG A 215 4.00 11.48 15.53
CA ARG A 215 3.86 10.46 14.49
C ARG A 215 4.27 11.08 13.14
N GLU A 216 5.33 10.56 12.54
CA GLU A 216 5.87 11.06 11.28
C GLU A 216 5.82 9.99 10.19
N TRP A 217 5.56 10.39 8.95
CA TRP A 217 5.55 9.49 7.81
C TRP A 217 6.97 9.10 7.42
N ILE A 218 7.19 7.81 7.19
CA ILE A 218 8.48 7.34 6.74
C ILE A 218 8.59 7.57 5.24
N ASN A 219 9.68 8.20 4.82
CA ASN A 219 9.95 8.46 3.42
C ASN A 219 9.97 7.17 2.59
N ALA A 220 9.27 7.14 1.46
CA ALA A 220 9.21 5.96 0.61
C ALA A 220 10.56 5.60 -0.05
N ALA A 221 11.42 6.58 -0.33
CA ALA A 221 12.78 6.31 -0.82
C ALA A 221 13.60 5.54 0.23
N LEU A 222 13.43 5.87 1.52
CA LEU A 222 14.07 5.12 2.61
C LEU A 222 13.54 3.69 2.69
N LYS A 223 12.23 3.49 2.50
CA LYS A 223 11.63 2.16 2.48
C LYS A 223 12.18 1.31 1.32
N ALA A 224 12.24 1.87 0.11
CA ALA A 224 12.79 1.19 -1.06
C ALA A 224 14.27 0.87 -0.87
N TRP A 225 15.07 1.83 -0.40
CA TRP A 225 16.46 1.62 -0.05
C TRP A 225 16.63 0.50 0.98
N TYR A 226 15.80 0.49 2.02
CA TYR A 226 15.90 -0.51 3.06
C TYR A 226 15.55 -1.92 2.55
N LEU A 227 14.51 -2.05 1.73
CA LEU A 227 14.19 -3.32 1.08
C LEU A 227 15.35 -3.80 0.19
N ASP A 228 15.96 -2.90 -0.58
CA ASP A 228 17.13 -3.21 -1.41
C ASP A 228 18.33 -3.68 -0.57
N ARG A 229 18.59 -3.05 0.59
CA ARG A 229 19.63 -3.48 1.53
C ARG A 229 19.33 -4.87 2.10
N LEU A 230 18.08 -5.15 2.50
CA LEU A 230 17.69 -6.49 2.95
C LEU A 230 17.96 -7.54 1.86
N LEU A 231 17.58 -7.27 0.62
CA LEU A 231 17.83 -8.20 -0.51
C LEU A 231 19.32 -8.42 -0.78
N LYS A 232 20.13 -7.36 -0.74
CA LYS A 232 21.57 -7.41 -1.07
C LYS A 232 22.42 -8.01 0.04
N GLU A 233 22.04 -7.79 1.29
CA GLU A 233 22.85 -8.17 2.44
C GLU A 233 22.34 -9.42 3.15
N ALA A 234 21.03 -9.49 3.39
CA ALA A 234 20.40 -10.63 4.07
C ALA A 234 20.01 -11.75 3.09
N GLY A 235 19.78 -11.41 1.82
CA GLY A 235 19.38 -12.36 0.78
C GLY A 235 17.88 -12.63 0.73
N ILE A 236 17.42 -13.26 -0.35
CA ILE A 236 15.99 -13.48 -0.63
C ILE A 236 15.30 -14.40 0.41
N GLN A 237 16.06 -15.31 1.03
CA GLN A 237 15.58 -16.22 2.06
C GLN A 237 15.13 -15.44 3.30
N PHE A 238 15.85 -14.37 3.67
CA PHE A 238 15.43 -13.52 4.77
C PHE A 238 14.03 -12.94 4.52
N LEU A 239 13.75 -12.44 3.32
CA LEU A 239 12.41 -11.94 2.97
C LEU A 239 11.36 -13.06 2.95
N THR A 240 11.69 -14.20 2.37
CA THR A 240 10.81 -15.37 2.28
C THR A 240 10.30 -15.80 3.66
N PHE A 241 11.19 -15.78 4.66
CA PHE A 241 10.85 -16.17 6.03
C PHE A 241 10.48 -15.01 6.96
N TYR A 242 10.26 -13.81 6.42
CA TYR A 242 9.91 -12.64 7.22
C TYR A 242 8.60 -12.88 8.00
N PRO A 243 8.59 -12.84 9.34
CA PRO A 243 7.38 -13.15 10.10
C PRO A 243 6.41 -11.97 10.10
N ALA A 244 5.11 -12.25 9.95
CA ALA A 244 4.10 -11.22 10.14
C ALA A 244 3.92 -10.87 11.61
N ARG A 245 4.55 -9.78 12.06
CA ARG A 245 4.64 -9.43 13.49
C ARG A 245 3.30 -9.01 14.10
N ALA A 246 2.44 -8.39 13.30
CA ALA A 246 1.16 -7.84 13.74
C ALA A 246 0.03 -8.88 13.81
N ASP A 247 0.23 -10.06 13.23
CA ASP A 247 -0.80 -11.08 13.04
C ASP A 247 -0.59 -12.30 13.97
N PRO A 248 -1.60 -12.72 14.77
CA PRO A 248 -1.52 -13.95 15.56
C PRO A 248 -1.62 -15.25 14.70
N PHE A 249 -1.98 -15.16 13.43
CA PHE A 249 -2.07 -16.33 12.55
C PHE A 249 -0.72 -16.75 11.96
N VAL A 250 -0.76 -17.90 11.27
CA VAL A 250 0.35 -18.42 10.46
C VAL A 250 0.53 -17.56 9.21
N SER A 251 1.00 -16.35 9.45
CA SER A 251 1.26 -15.35 8.43
C SER A 251 2.76 -15.15 8.42
N ILE A 252 3.34 -15.60 7.33
CA ILE A 252 4.76 -15.49 7.03
C ILE A 252 4.88 -14.78 5.69
N SER A 253 6.10 -14.35 5.35
CA SER A 253 6.49 -13.76 4.08
C SER A 253 6.33 -12.24 3.96
N PRO A 254 6.89 -11.65 2.89
CA PRO A 254 6.97 -10.21 2.76
C PRO A 254 5.65 -9.59 2.27
N PHE A 255 4.63 -10.42 1.97
CA PHE A 255 3.26 -9.99 1.68
C PHE A 255 2.26 -10.35 2.78
N GLN A 256 2.75 -10.90 3.90
CA GLN A 256 1.95 -11.18 5.11
C GLN A 256 0.75 -12.10 4.84
N MET A 257 0.93 -13.09 3.97
CA MET A 257 -0.13 -14.02 3.55
C MET A 257 -0.71 -14.78 4.74
N THR A 258 -1.95 -14.43 5.12
CA THR A 258 -2.68 -15.07 6.21
C THR A 258 -3.39 -16.34 5.75
N LYS A 259 -3.84 -17.17 6.69
CA LYS A 259 -4.64 -18.36 6.35
C LYS A 259 -5.85 -18.03 5.46
N TYR A 260 -6.52 -16.89 5.71
CA TYR A 260 -7.68 -16.46 4.94
C TYR A 260 -7.28 -15.98 3.54
N ALA A 261 -6.14 -15.29 3.43
CA ALA A 261 -5.60 -14.93 2.13
C ALA A 261 -5.25 -16.19 1.31
N MET A 262 -4.75 -17.23 1.98
CA MET A 262 -4.42 -18.51 1.33
C MET A 262 -5.65 -19.32 0.91
N GLU A 263 -6.77 -19.24 1.62
CA GLU A 263 -8.05 -19.82 1.18
C GLU A 263 -8.50 -19.22 -0.17
N ASP A 264 -8.32 -17.91 -0.33
CA ASP A 264 -8.64 -17.20 -1.57
C ASP A 264 -7.68 -17.56 -2.70
N VAL A 265 -6.40 -17.74 -2.38
CA VAL A 265 -5.39 -18.23 -3.32
C VAL A 265 -5.71 -19.65 -3.77
N ALA A 266 -6.07 -20.55 -2.84
CA ALA A 266 -6.50 -21.92 -3.16
C ALA A 266 -7.72 -21.92 -4.07
N ALA A 267 -8.69 -21.03 -3.82
CA ALA A 267 -9.82 -20.85 -4.71
C ALA A 267 -9.40 -20.34 -6.10
N MET A 268 -8.31 -19.58 -6.23
CA MET A 268 -7.80 -19.16 -7.55
C MET A 268 -7.01 -20.24 -8.27
N ASN A 269 -6.35 -21.16 -7.56
CA ASN A 269 -5.60 -22.28 -8.15
C ASN A 269 -6.45 -23.16 -9.08
N GLN A 270 -7.76 -23.25 -8.84
CA GLN A 270 -8.67 -24.01 -9.71
C GLN A 270 -8.70 -23.47 -11.15
N PHE A 271 -8.30 -22.21 -11.36
CA PHE A 271 -8.25 -21.56 -12.66
C PHE A 271 -6.86 -21.58 -13.31
N LEU A 272 -5.89 -22.22 -12.66
CA LEU A 272 -4.53 -22.36 -13.19
C LEU A 272 -4.26 -23.81 -13.60
N PRO A 273 -3.45 -24.04 -14.66
CA PRO A 273 -2.85 -25.34 -14.91
C PRO A 273 -2.10 -25.84 -13.69
N GLU A 274 -2.10 -27.15 -13.46
CA GLU A 274 -1.49 -27.76 -12.27
C GLU A 274 -0.04 -27.31 -12.04
N ALA A 275 0.76 -27.25 -13.11
CA ALA A 275 2.16 -26.81 -13.07
C ALA A 275 2.37 -25.35 -12.64
N LYS A 276 1.34 -24.51 -12.69
CA LYS A 276 1.38 -23.09 -12.31
C LYS A 276 0.67 -22.80 -10.98
N ARG A 277 0.05 -23.80 -10.36
CA ARG A 277 -0.61 -23.63 -9.06
C ARG A 277 0.40 -23.28 -7.98
N VAL A 278 0.01 -22.38 -7.09
CA VAL A 278 0.81 -22.03 -5.92
C VAL A 278 0.40 -22.89 -4.72
N PRO A 279 1.28 -23.11 -3.74
CA PRO A 279 0.90 -23.81 -2.53
C PRO A 279 -0.28 -23.17 -1.80
N GLU A 280 -1.21 -23.99 -1.29
CA GLU A 280 -2.46 -23.52 -0.64
C GLU A 280 -2.30 -23.11 0.83
N SER A 281 -1.09 -23.23 1.37
CA SER A 281 -0.78 -22.86 2.75
C SER A 281 0.44 -21.94 2.76
N ALA A 282 0.37 -20.88 3.58
CA ALA A 282 1.44 -19.90 3.69
C ALA A 282 2.77 -20.57 4.08
N LEU A 283 2.70 -21.66 4.87
CA LEU A 283 3.85 -22.46 5.29
C LEU A 283 4.53 -23.23 4.16
N ASN A 284 3.78 -23.54 3.11
CA ASN A 284 4.29 -24.31 1.98
C ASN A 284 4.87 -23.41 0.89
N LEU A 285 4.80 -22.09 1.04
CA LEU A 285 5.47 -21.13 0.17
C LEU A 285 6.97 -21.18 0.51
N LYS A 286 7.78 -21.69 -0.43
CA LYS A 286 9.21 -21.99 -0.19
C LYS A 286 10.15 -21.00 -0.86
N SER A 287 9.64 -20.22 -1.81
CA SER A 287 10.40 -19.25 -2.57
C SER A 287 9.73 -17.88 -2.57
N LEU A 288 10.52 -16.84 -2.84
CA LEU A 288 10.00 -15.49 -3.02
C LEU A 288 9.01 -15.42 -4.19
N GLN A 289 9.21 -16.22 -5.25
CA GLN A 289 8.26 -16.37 -6.37
C GLN A 289 6.91 -16.91 -5.89
N ASP A 290 6.88 -17.94 -5.04
CA ASP A 290 5.63 -18.50 -4.52
C ASP A 290 4.82 -17.43 -3.80
N HIS A 291 5.52 -16.60 -3.02
CA HIS A 291 4.91 -15.48 -2.30
C HIS A 291 4.39 -14.39 -3.23
N ALA A 292 5.17 -14.00 -4.24
CA ALA A 292 4.76 -12.99 -5.23
C ALA A 292 3.56 -13.48 -6.05
N ASN A 293 3.57 -14.74 -6.49
CA ASN A 293 2.45 -15.36 -7.20
C ASN A 293 1.21 -15.40 -6.32
N SER A 294 1.33 -15.87 -5.08
CA SER A 294 0.21 -15.92 -4.12
C SER A 294 -0.37 -14.53 -3.85
N ALA A 295 0.48 -13.51 -3.71
CA ALA A 295 0.06 -12.12 -3.55
C ALA A 295 -0.75 -11.60 -4.75
N MET A 296 -0.35 -11.96 -5.98
CA MET A 296 -1.10 -11.59 -7.19
C MET A 296 -2.41 -12.35 -7.35
N LEU A 297 -2.44 -13.64 -7.06
CA LEU A 297 -3.69 -14.43 -7.07
C LEU A 297 -4.67 -13.89 -6.03
N PHE A 298 -4.19 -13.55 -4.84
CA PHE A 298 -5.00 -12.93 -3.81
C PHE A 298 -5.54 -11.55 -4.23
N SER A 299 -4.68 -10.72 -4.83
CA SER A 299 -5.09 -9.40 -5.33
C SER A 299 -6.16 -9.52 -6.40
N TYR A 300 -6.00 -10.46 -7.34
CA TYR A 300 -6.98 -10.74 -8.37
C TYR A 300 -8.33 -11.21 -7.80
N ALA A 301 -8.30 -12.11 -6.81
CA ALA A 301 -9.52 -12.54 -6.10
C ALA A 301 -10.25 -11.36 -5.46
N ASN A 302 -9.52 -10.42 -4.86
CA ASN A 302 -10.09 -9.20 -4.28
C ASN A 302 -10.70 -8.27 -5.33
N TRP A 303 -10.05 -8.06 -6.47
CA TRP A 303 -10.61 -7.24 -7.56
C TRP A 303 -11.86 -7.89 -8.15
N ARG A 304 -11.87 -9.22 -8.32
CA ARG A 304 -13.05 -9.97 -8.77
C ARG A 304 -14.25 -9.78 -7.86
N ARG A 305 -14.03 -9.89 -6.55
CA ARG A 305 -15.08 -9.62 -5.55
C ARG A 305 -15.59 -8.19 -5.63
N MET A 306 -14.69 -7.23 -5.79
CA MET A 306 -15.08 -5.83 -5.95
C MET A 306 -15.96 -5.63 -7.19
N VAL A 307 -15.62 -6.24 -8.32
CA VAL A 307 -16.46 -6.20 -9.53
C VAL A 307 -17.83 -6.82 -9.29
N PHE A 308 -17.89 -7.96 -8.61
CA PHE A 308 -19.16 -8.59 -8.25
C PHE A 308 -20.02 -7.68 -7.35
N ASP A 309 -19.40 -7.08 -6.32
CA ASP A 309 -20.10 -6.16 -5.42
C ASP A 309 -20.58 -4.90 -6.16
N LEU A 310 -19.75 -4.33 -7.03
CA LEU A 310 -20.13 -3.18 -7.86
C LEU A 310 -21.30 -3.53 -8.79
N GLY A 311 -21.29 -4.71 -9.41
CA GLY A 311 -22.39 -5.20 -10.22
C GLY A 311 -23.68 -5.38 -9.41
N ARG A 312 -23.58 -6.01 -8.22
CA ARG A 312 -24.71 -6.18 -7.29
C ARG A 312 -25.36 -4.86 -6.89
N TYR A 313 -24.60 -3.78 -6.82
CA TYR A 313 -25.09 -2.45 -6.48
C TYR A 313 -25.41 -1.56 -7.70
N GLY A 314 -25.31 -2.07 -8.93
CA GLY A 314 -25.56 -1.28 -10.15
C GLY A 314 -24.52 -0.19 -10.42
N LEU A 315 -23.32 -0.33 -9.87
CA LEU A 315 -22.24 0.69 -9.91
C LEU A 315 -21.09 0.33 -10.86
N ILE A 316 -21.15 -0.84 -11.51
CA ILE A 316 -20.05 -1.32 -12.34
C ILE A 316 -19.80 -0.42 -13.57
N ASP A 317 -20.85 0.14 -14.17
CA ASP A 317 -20.75 1.05 -15.30
C ASP A 317 -20.07 2.37 -14.91
N ASP A 318 -20.40 2.88 -13.72
CA ASP A 318 -19.78 4.11 -13.20
C ASP A 318 -18.31 3.85 -12.85
N ALA A 319 -18.00 2.72 -12.23
CA ALA A 319 -16.63 2.31 -11.95
C ALA A 319 -15.81 2.16 -13.24
N ARG A 320 -16.40 1.54 -14.28
CA ARG A 320 -15.80 1.40 -15.61
C ARG A 320 -15.49 2.76 -16.24
N LYS A 321 -16.49 3.64 -16.37
CA LYS A 321 -16.30 4.99 -16.93
C LYS A 321 -15.26 5.77 -16.15
N ALA A 322 -15.24 5.59 -14.83
CA ALA A 322 -14.32 6.30 -13.98
C ALA A 322 -12.87 5.84 -14.15
N ILE A 323 -12.59 4.53 -14.22
CA ILE A 323 -11.23 4.04 -14.49
C ILE A 323 -10.76 4.34 -15.93
N GLU A 324 -11.67 4.32 -16.91
CA GLU A 324 -11.39 4.70 -18.31
C GLU A 324 -11.06 6.20 -18.44
N SER A 325 -11.60 7.05 -17.56
CA SER A 325 -11.33 8.49 -17.56
C SER A 325 -9.94 8.87 -17.01
N LEU A 326 -9.27 7.94 -16.34
CA LEU A 326 -7.93 8.14 -15.80
C LEU A 326 -6.90 8.01 -16.92
N ASP A 327 -5.82 8.78 -16.86
CA ASP A 327 -4.65 8.50 -17.70
C ASP A 327 -3.91 7.22 -17.24
N GLU A 328 -2.92 6.76 -18.01
CA GLU A 328 -2.15 5.55 -17.68
C GLU A 328 -1.54 5.61 -16.29
N ARG A 329 -0.95 6.75 -15.92
CA ARG A 329 -0.25 6.91 -14.64
C ARG A 329 -1.23 6.98 -13.47
N GLU A 330 -2.35 7.66 -13.65
CA GLU A 330 -3.43 7.72 -12.68
C GLU A 330 -4.04 6.33 -12.43
N ARG A 331 -4.17 5.50 -13.47
CA ARG A 331 -4.61 4.10 -13.32
C ARG A 331 -3.62 3.27 -12.53
N GLU A 332 -2.32 3.37 -12.81
CA GLU A 332 -1.28 2.66 -12.04
C GLU A 332 -1.34 3.03 -10.55
N ILE A 333 -1.47 4.32 -10.23
CA ILE A 333 -1.63 4.82 -8.86
C ILE A 333 -2.87 4.24 -8.20
N PHE A 334 -4.01 4.27 -8.91
CA PHE A 334 -5.26 3.72 -8.42
C PHE A 334 -5.12 2.22 -8.11
N VAL A 335 -4.52 1.45 -9.02
CA VAL A 335 -4.29 0.01 -8.84
C VAL A 335 -3.33 -0.26 -7.67
N ALA A 336 -2.24 0.50 -7.52
CA ALA A 336 -1.32 0.38 -6.39
C ALA A 336 -2.01 0.61 -5.04
N ALA A 337 -2.81 1.67 -4.95
CA ALA A 337 -3.61 1.99 -3.77
C ALA A 337 -4.62 0.88 -3.44
N MET A 338 -5.38 0.45 -4.45
CA MET A 338 -6.43 -0.55 -4.30
C MET A 338 -5.86 -1.92 -3.90
N THR A 339 -4.76 -2.35 -4.50
CA THR A 339 -4.09 -3.62 -4.20
C THR A 339 -3.73 -3.73 -2.72
N ALA A 340 -3.01 -2.74 -2.19
CA ALA A 340 -2.61 -2.74 -0.78
C ALA A 340 -3.81 -2.54 0.18
N ALA A 341 -4.78 -1.70 -0.18
CA ALA A 341 -5.94 -1.42 0.66
C ALA A 341 -6.92 -2.60 0.74
N THR A 342 -7.04 -3.40 -0.33
CA THR A 342 -7.90 -4.59 -0.36
C THR A 342 -7.27 -5.77 0.34
N HIS A 343 -5.94 -5.87 0.37
CA HIS A 343 -5.23 -6.90 1.15
C HIS A 343 -5.60 -6.84 2.64
N ASN A 344 -5.56 -5.64 3.23
CA ASN A 344 -5.68 -5.49 4.67
C ASN A 344 -7.13 -5.50 5.17
N LEU A 345 -8.09 -5.01 4.38
CA LEU A 345 -9.46 -4.79 4.86
C LEU A 345 -10.48 -4.89 3.71
N PRO A 346 -11.39 -5.89 3.68
CA PRO A 346 -12.39 -6.04 2.61
C PRO A 346 -13.35 -4.84 2.47
N ALA A 347 -13.40 -3.96 3.48
CA ALA A 347 -14.20 -2.75 3.52
C ALA A 347 -13.65 -1.57 2.68
N SER A 348 -12.47 -1.70 2.07
CA SER A 348 -12.03 -0.81 0.98
C SER A 348 -12.95 -0.94 -0.25
N ARG A 349 -13.53 -2.12 -0.51
CA ARG A 349 -14.64 -2.30 -1.47
C ARG A 349 -15.83 -1.41 -1.15
N GLY A 350 -16.19 -1.36 0.13
CA GLY A 350 -17.25 -0.48 0.65
C GLY A 350 -16.94 1.01 0.48
N ALA A 351 -15.66 1.41 0.50
CA ALA A 351 -15.26 2.79 0.24
C ALA A 351 -15.49 3.18 -1.22
N VAL A 352 -15.10 2.32 -2.17
CA VAL A 352 -15.37 2.51 -3.61
C VAL A 352 -16.89 2.62 -3.85
N ILE A 353 -17.67 1.71 -3.27
CA ILE A 353 -19.14 1.71 -3.38
C ILE A 353 -19.74 3.01 -2.80
N ARG A 354 -19.30 3.43 -1.61
CA ARG A 354 -19.77 4.69 -0.99
C ARG A 354 -19.40 5.91 -1.82
N HIS A 355 -18.22 5.90 -2.44
CA HIS A 355 -17.78 7.00 -3.30
C HIS A 355 -18.67 7.12 -4.54
N LEU A 356 -18.89 6.00 -5.24
CA LEU A 356 -19.69 5.95 -6.46
C LEU A 356 -21.16 6.29 -6.24
N ARG A 357 -21.70 6.03 -5.04
CA ARG A 357 -23.09 6.40 -4.69
C ARG A 357 -23.33 7.90 -4.50
N LYS A 358 -22.28 8.74 -4.47
CA LYS A 358 -22.43 10.19 -4.27
C LYS A 358 -22.42 10.93 -5.62
N PRO A 359 -23.22 12.01 -5.78
CA PRO A 359 -23.21 12.79 -7.00
C PRO A 359 -21.83 13.40 -7.30
N ARG A 360 -21.29 13.03 -8.47
CA ARG A 360 -20.15 13.64 -9.20
C ARG A 360 -19.06 14.30 -8.35
N ARG A 361 -18.07 13.52 -7.92
CA ARG A 361 -16.71 13.98 -7.57
C ARG A 361 -15.66 13.15 -8.33
N LYS A 362 -14.45 13.68 -8.49
CA LYS A 362 -13.34 13.01 -9.21
C LYS A 362 -13.01 11.66 -8.55
N PHE A 363 -13.11 10.57 -9.33
CA PHE A 363 -13.14 9.20 -8.84
C PHE A 363 -11.89 8.72 -8.09
N HIS A 364 -10.70 9.09 -8.58
CA HIS A 364 -9.44 8.54 -8.08
C HIS A 364 -9.01 9.12 -6.72
N LEU A 365 -9.22 10.43 -6.48
CA LEU A 365 -8.94 11.06 -5.18
C LEU A 365 -10.09 10.86 -4.18
N GLY A 366 -11.34 10.95 -4.65
CA GLY A 366 -12.50 10.77 -3.80
C GLY A 366 -12.55 9.38 -3.18
N THR A 367 -12.22 8.32 -3.92
CA THR A 367 -12.16 6.96 -3.38
C THR A 367 -11.20 6.85 -2.18
N LEU A 368 -10.04 7.52 -2.23
CA LEU A 368 -9.10 7.57 -1.11
C LEU A 368 -9.68 8.34 0.08
N GLU A 369 -10.49 9.38 -0.13
CA GLU A 369 -11.16 10.13 0.95
C GLU A 369 -12.15 9.27 1.76
N TYR A 370 -12.80 8.28 1.12
CA TYR A 370 -13.76 7.35 1.77
C TYR A 370 -13.13 6.12 2.42
N LEU A 371 -11.81 5.97 2.28
CA LEU A 371 -11.03 5.05 3.09
C LEU A 371 -10.96 5.60 4.52
N ASP A 372 -11.07 4.72 5.51
CA ASP A 372 -10.76 5.12 6.88
C ASP A 372 -9.28 5.49 7.03
N SER A 373 -8.92 6.10 8.15
CA SER A 373 -7.56 6.58 8.41
C SER A 373 -6.51 5.47 8.26
N ALA A 374 -6.80 4.23 8.68
CA ALA A 374 -5.87 3.12 8.54
C ALA A 374 -5.66 2.72 7.06
N ARG A 375 -6.72 2.70 6.26
CA ARG A 375 -6.67 2.37 4.82
C ARG A 375 -6.00 3.45 3.99
N LYS A 376 -6.22 4.73 4.30
CA LYS A 376 -5.49 5.84 3.66
C LYS A 376 -3.98 5.66 3.82
N VAL A 377 -3.55 5.17 4.98
CA VAL A 377 -2.13 4.94 5.27
C VAL A 377 -1.56 3.80 4.43
N TYR A 378 -2.30 2.70 4.25
CA TYR A 378 -1.89 1.60 3.36
C TYR A 378 -1.85 2.03 1.89
N ALA A 379 -2.92 2.65 1.40
CA ALA A 379 -3.01 3.12 0.02
C ALA A 379 -1.90 4.12 -0.31
N ARG A 380 -1.71 5.14 0.53
CA ARG A 380 -0.63 6.14 0.37
C ARG A 380 0.74 5.49 0.36
N SER A 381 1.05 4.62 1.32
CA SER A 381 2.36 3.97 1.39
C SER A 381 2.67 3.13 0.15
N SER A 382 1.68 2.40 -0.37
CA SER A 382 1.84 1.58 -1.56
C SER A 382 2.05 2.42 -2.82
N VAL A 383 1.26 3.49 -2.97
CA VAL A 383 1.41 4.45 -4.07
C VAL A 383 2.80 5.08 -4.02
N GLU A 384 3.17 5.69 -2.89
CA GLU A 384 4.47 6.32 -2.70
C GLU A 384 5.62 5.36 -3.02
N ALA A 385 5.53 4.11 -2.54
CA ALA A 385 6.53 3.08 -2.81
C ALA A 385 6.59 2.70 -4.30
N SER A 386 5.45 2.55 -4.99
CA SER A 386 5.44 2.27 -6.43
C SER A 386 5.99 3.43 -7.27
N LEU A 387 5.69 4.68 -6.86
CA LEU A 387 6.11 5.88 -7.59
C LEU A 387 7.61 6.15 -7.45
N ILE A 388 8.21 5.80 -6.31
CA ILE A 388 9.64 6.05 -6.06
C ILE A 388 10.56 5.03 -6.75
N MET A 389 10.03 3.86 -7.13
CA MET A 389 10.84 2.75 -7.69
C MET A 389 11.63 3.11 -8.96
N PRO A 390 11.03 3.67 -10.03
CA PRO A 390 11.78 4.01 -11.24
C PRO A 390 12.90 5.03 -10.99
N TRP A 391 12.71 5.89 -9.99
CA TRP A 391 13.72 6.86 -9.61
C TRP A 391 14.84 6.21 -8.79
N TYR A 392 14.50 5.30 -7.86
CA TYR A 392 15.49 4.61 -7.03
C TYR A 392 16.48 3.85 -7.91
N GLU A 393 15.98 3.13 -8.93
CA GLU A 393 16.80 2.44 -9.93
C GLU A 393 17.72 3.39 -10.71
N LYS A 394 17.22 4.57 -11.09
CA LYS A 394 18.05 5.61 -11.77
C LYS A 394 19.14 6.15 -10.86
N ALA A 395 18.83 6.39 -9.58
CA ALA A 395 19.80 6.86 -8.60
C ALA A 395 20.87 5.80 -8.35
N GLU A 396 20.48 4.54 -8.13
CA GLU A 396 21.39 3.42 -7.94
C GLU A 396 22.34 3.26 -9.14
N ALA A 397 21.83 3.31 -10.38
CA ALA A 397 22.64 3.18 -11.58
C ALA A 397 23.70 4.30 -11.74
N ARG A 398 23.42 5.50 -11.21
CA ARG A 398 24.36 6.63 -11.21
C ARG A 398 25.44 6.50 -10.13
N HIS A 399 25.07 6.00 -8.94
CA HIS A 399 25.96 5.98 -7.79
C HIS A 399 26.69 4.65 -7.55
N GLY A 400 26.18 3.53 -8.07
CA GLY A 400 26.80 2.20 -7.96
C GLY A 400 27.95 1.93 -8.94
N ARG A 401 28.40 2.95 -9.69
CA ARG A 401 29.59 2.89 -10.58
C ARG A 401 30.87 3.43 -9.92
N LYS A 402 30.82 3.69 -8.62
CA LYS A 402 31.99 3.99 -7.77
C LYS A 402 32.26 2.79 -6.89
#